data_AF-C3X1C6-F1
#
_entry.id   AF-C3X1C6-F1
#
_cell.length_a   1.000
_cell.length_b   1.000
_cell.length_c   1.000
_cell.angle_alpha   90.00
_cell.angle_beta   90.00
_cell.angle_gamma   90.00
#
_symmetry.space_group_name_H-M   'P 1'
#
loop_
_entity.id
_entity.type
_entity.pdbx_description
1 polymer ?
#
loop_
_entity_poly.entity_id
_entity_poly.type
_entity_poly.pdbx_seq_one_letter_code
_entity_poly.pdbx_strand_id
1 'polypeptide(L)'
;MALGWHSVFRRFCASAATAALLLGSTGPALAQKAGTSVSDTSAPAMEQIHHFTHRATELAMTAMTLIGAHYKYGGNSPETGIDCSGLVRYVFKEAWGTTLPRTSLELSRVGQSVGRDELQPGDLVFYNTMRRNYSHVGIYLGDNKFIHAPSTGKTVRIDNMELKYWKTRFNGARRITSPGEKQRFDAEKEKILQAFRDDAGE
;
A
#
# COMPACT_ATOMS: atom_id res chain seq x y z
N MET A 1 48.53 14.81 27.57
CA MET A 1 48.87 15.18 26.18
C MET A 1 47.71 15.99 25.64
N ALA A 2 48.01 17.22 25.22
CA ALA A 2 47.07 18.29 24.87
C ALA A 2 46.57 18.20 23.41
N LEU A 3 45.75 19.20 23.03
CA LEU A 3 45.23 19.60 21.70
C LEU A 3 43.72 19.27 21.54
N GLY A 4 42.73 20.18 21.60
CA GLY A 4 42.74 21.64 21.70
C GLY A 4 42.68 22.34 20.34
N TRP A 5 41.57 22.27 19.59
CA TRP A 5 41.35 23.09 18.38
C TRP A 5 40.17 24.06 18.54
N HIS A 6 40.44 25.29 18.11
CA HIS A 6 39.72 26.52 18.38
C HIS A 6 38.58 26.79 17.40
N SER A 7 37.65 27.63 17.87
CA SER A 7 36.63 28.40 17.16
C SER A 7 37.10 29.10 15.89
N VAL A 8 36.20 29.28 14.90
CA VAL A 8 36.16 30.53 14.13
C VAL A 8 34.70 30.96 13.88
N PHE A 9 34.36 32.05 14.55
CA PHE A 9 33.21 32.91 14.37
C PHE A 9 33.48 33.81 13.14
N ARG A 10 32.49 34.07 12.28
CA ARG A 10 32.57 35.22 11.37
C ARG A 10 31.23 35.93 11.26
N ARG A 11 31.18 37.10 11.92
CA ARG A 11 30.26 38.21 11.66
C ARG A 11 30.89 39.19 10.67
N PHE A 12 30.11 40.21 10.27
CA PHE A 12 30.38 41.41 9.44
C PHE A 12 30.02 41.27 7.95
N CYS A 13 29.25 42.18 7.31
CA CYS A 13 29.10 43.64 7.51
C CYS A 13 27.65 44.17 7.29
N ALA A 14 27.35 45.31 7.95
CA ALA A 14 26.33 46.33 7.62
C ALA A 14 26.64 47.00 6.24
N SER A 15 25.88 47.89 5.58
CA SER A 15 24.94 49.00 5.90
C SER A 15 24.39 49.48 4.52
N ALA A 16 23.12 49.85 4.33
CA ALA A 16 22.49 51.19 4.43
C ALA A 16 22.08 51.84 3.07
N ALA A 17 20.86 52.40 3.07
CA ALA A 17 20.25 53.45 2.22
C ALA A 17 20.08 53.17 0.70
N THR A 18 19.01 53.56 0.00
CA THR A 18 18.27 54.84 -0.03
C THR A 18 16.83 54.68 -0.53
N ALA A 19 15.93 55.53 -0.02
CA ALA A 19 14.54 55.70 -0.44
C ALA A 19 14.42 56.49 -1.76
N ALA A 20 13.39 56.19 -2.56
CA ALA A 20 12.86 57.08 -3.59
C ALA A 20 11.33 56.94 -3.66
N LEU A 21 10.63 58.01 -3.26
CA LEU A 21 9.21 58.22 -3.51
C LEU A 21 9.01 58.61 -4.98
N LEU A 22 8.05 57.98 -5.66
CA LEU A 22 7.35 58.58 -6.80
C LEU A 22 5.85 58.38 -6.64
N LEU A 23 5.16 59.51 -6.52
CA LEU A 23 3.71 59.66 -6.61
C LEU A 23 3.27 59.48 -8.07
N GLY A 24 2.21 58.71 -8.30
CA GLY A 24 1.65 58.52 -9.64
C GLY A 24 0.23 57.94 -9.65
N SER A 25 -0.74 58.86 -9.77
CA SER A 25 -2.08 58.73 -10.38
C SER A 25 -3.01 57.56 -10.04
N THR A 26 -4.13 57.92 -9.41
CA THR A 26 -5.41 57.21 -9.38
C THR A 26 -6.00 56.96 -10.77
N GLY A 27 -6.44 55.73 -11.03
CA GLY A 27 -7.43 55.40 -12.06
C GLY A 27 -8.39 54.33 -11.52
N PRO A 28 -9.72 54.43 -11.74
CA PRO A 28 -10.65 53.39 -11.32
C PRO A 28 -10.74 52.32 -12.41
N ALA A 29 -10.32 51.09 -12.09
CA ALA A 29 -10.57 49.92 -12.93
C ALA A 29 -11.63 49.04 -12.27
N LEU A 30 -12.88 49.21 -12.70
CA LEU A 30 -13.92 48.18 -12.61
C LEU A 30 -13.63 47.12 -13.68
N ALA A 31 -13.37 45.87 -13.30
CA ALA A 31 -13.78 44.67 -14.05
C ALA A 31 -13.37 43.37 -13.36
N GLN A 32 -14.34 42.77 -12.67
CA GLN A 32 -14.79 41.39 -12.85
C GLN A 32 -13.79 40.22 -12.68
N LYS A 33 -13.98 39.53 -11.54
CA LYS A 33 -14.13 38.07 -11.38
C LYS A 33 -13.08 37.17 -12.05
N ALA A 34 -12.13 36.70 -11.25
CA ALA A 34 -11.54 35.37 -11.41
C ALA A 34 -11.83 34.57 -10.14
N GLY A 35 -12.99 33.92 -10.09
CA GLY A 35 -13.17 32.76 -9.23
C GLY A 35 -12.27 31.67 -9.78
N THR A 36 -11.17 31.39 -9.09
CA THR A 36 -10.31 30.26 -9.43
C THR A 36 -11.07 28.99 -9.06
N SER A 37 -11.72 28.37 -10.04
CA SER A 37 -12.32 27.05 -9.92
C SER A 37 -11.20 26.02 -9.73
N VAL A 38 -10.83 25.78 -8.48
CA VAL A 38 -10.10 24.57 -8.06
C VAL A 38 -11.09 23.41 -8.00
N SER A 39 -11.55 22.95 -9.15
CA SER A 39 -12.47 21.82 -9.23
C SER A 39 -12.31 21.17 -10.60
N ASP A 40 -11.38 20.20 -10.71
CA ASP A 40 -11.56 19.05 -11.62
C ASP A 40 -10.45 17.98 -11.55
N THR A 41 -9.31 18.22 -10.88
CA THR A 41 -8.21 17.22 -10.86
C THR A 41 -8.34 16.17 -9.74
N SER A 42 -9.22 16.36 -8.76
CA SER A 42 -9.32 15.51 -7.56
C SER A 42 -10.15 14.24 -7.73
N ALA A 43 -11.11 14.22 -8.66
CA ALA A 43 -12.01 13.08 -8.88
C ALA A 43 -11.29 11.77 -9.30
N PRO A 44 -10.38 11.75 -10.30
CA PRO A 44 -9.70 10.51 -10.68
C PRO A 44 -8.73 9.98 -9.60
N ALA A 45 -8.11 10.88 -8.82
CA ALA A 45 -7.25 10.48 -7.71
C ALA A 45 -8.06 9.87 -6.54
N MET A 46 -9.22 10.45 -6.23
CA MET A 46 -10.10 9.95 -5.16
C MET A 46 -10.68 8.57 -5.50
N GLU A 47 -11.07 8.36 -6.75
CA GLU A 47 -11.56 7.06 -7.24
C GLU A 47 -10.49 5.96 -7.09
N GLN A 48 -9.24 6.27 -7.45
CA GLN A 48 -8.12 5.33 -7.30
C GLN A 48 -7.84 4.98 -5.83
N ILE A 49 -7.91 5.97 -4.93
CA ILE A 49 -7.74 5.74 -3.49
C ILE A 49 -8.85 4.85 -2.93
N HIS A 50 -10.11 5.12 -3.30
CA HIS A 50 -11.25 4.34 -2.85
C HIS A 50 -11.17 2.89 -3.34
N HIS A 51 -10.88 2.69 -4.62
CA HIS A 51 -10.69 1.38 -5.22
C HIS A 51 -9.52 0.63 -4.55
N PHE A 52 -8.38 1.28 -4.33
CA PHE A 52 -7.25 0.67 -3.63
C PHE A 52 -7.63 0.24 -2.21
N THR A 53 -8.27 1.13 -1.45
CA THR A 53 -8.64 0.88 -0.06
C THR A 53 -9.62 -0.28 0.04
N HIS A 54 -10.59 -0.35 -0.86
CA HIS A 54 -11.56 -1.44 -0.91
C HIS A 54 -10.88 -2.79 -1.14
N ARG A 55 -10.03 -2.87 -2.17
CA ARG A 55 -9.26 -4.07 -2.51
C ARG A 55 -8.40 -4.58 -1.35
N ALA A 56 -7.61 -3.68 -0.79
CA ALA A 56 -6.77 -3.94 0.36
C ALA A 56 -7.59 -4.49 1.55
N THR A 57 -8.77 -3.91 1.78
CA THR A 57 -9.68 -4.32 2.85
C THR A 57 -10.20 -5.74 2.62
N GLU A 58 -10.64 -6.09 1.41
CA GLU A 58 -11.12 -7.44 1.11
C GLU A 58 -10.05 -8.50 1.38
N LEU A 59 -8.83 -8.31 0.86
CA LEU A 59 -7.73 -9.24 1.13
C LEU A 59 -7.42 -9.36 2.62
N ALA A 60 -7.38 -8.24 3.34
CA ALA A 60 -7.09 -8.23 4.77
C ALA A 60 -8.19 -8.97 5.56
N MET A 61 -9.47 -8.70 5.27
CA MET A 61 -10.61 -9.34 5.92
C MET A 61 -10.63 -10.85 5.64
N THR A 62 -10.46 -11.26 4.39
CA THR A 62 -10.38 -12.68 4.02
C THR A 62 -9.17 -13.36 4.64
N ALA A 63 -8.02 -12.68 4.75
CA ALA A 63 -6.86 -13.29 5.40
C ALA A 63 -7.08 -13.45 6.92
N MET A 64 -7.76 -12.51 7.57
CA MET A 64 -8.04 -12.56 9.01
C MET A 64 -8.92 -13.75 9.40
N THR A 65 -9.82 -14.22 8.53
CA THR A 65 -10.67 -15.40 8.81
C THR A 65 -9.85 -16.69 8.93
N LEU A 66 -8.61 -16.69 8.43
CA LEU A 66 -7.72 -17.85 8.41
C LEU A 66 -6.83 -17.92 9.64
N ILE A 67 -6.85 -16.92 10.53
CA ILE A 67 -6.08 -16.94 11.78
C ILE A 67 -6.44 -18.20 12.58
N GLY A 68 -5.41 -18.90 13.05
CA GLY A 68 -5.60 -20.17 13.77
C GLY A 68 -5.55 -21.42 12.89
N ALA A 69 -5.71 -21.31 11.56
CA ALA A 69 -5.56 -22.46 10.67
C ALA A 69 -4.15 -23.09 10.80
N HIS A 70 -4.07 -24.42 10.86
CA HIS A 70 -2.81 -25.12 11.06
C HIS A 70 -1.90 -25.03 9.83
N TYR A 71 -0.60 -24.85 10.07
CA TYR A 71 0.36 -24.93 8.99
C TYR A 71 0.51 -26.38 8.51
N LYS A 72 0.48 -26.57 7.19
CA LYS A 72 0.88 -27.82 6.54
C LYS A 72 1.67 -27.51 5.28
N TYR A 73 2.91 -28.01 5.20
CA TYR A 73 3.75 -27.85 4.00
C TYR A 73 3.05 -28.45 2.77
N GLY A 74 2.95 -27.70 1.69
CA GLY A 74 2.18 -28.09 0.51
C GLY A 74 0.66 -27.93 0.65
N GLY A 75 0.16 -27.55 1.83
CA GLY A 75 -1.25 -27.37 2.13
C GLY A 75 -1.90 -26.18 1.42
N ASN A 76 -3.18 -26.31 1.07
CA ASN A 76 -3.92 -25.33 0.25
C ASN A 76 -5.26 -24.90 0.87
N SER A 77 -5.66 -25.43 2.02
CA SER A 77 -6.96 -25.16 2.61
C SER A 77 -6.86 -25.02 4.13
N PRO A 78 -7.64 -24.14 4.77
CA PRO A 78 -7.59 -23.99 6.22
C PRO A 78 -8.02 -25.25 6.97
N GLU A 79 -8.92 -26.07 6.40
CA GLU A 79 -9.47 -27.28 7.03
C GLU A 79 -8.44 -28.42 7.09
N THR A 80 -7.65 -28.57 6.02
CA THR A 80 -6.67 -29.66 5.90
C THR A 80 -5.23 -29.22 6.20
N GLY A 81 -5.07 -27.94 6.50
CA GLY A 81 -3.80 -27.26 6.74
C GLY A 81 -3.29 -26.52 5.50
N ILE A 82 -2.61 -25.40 5.76
CA ILE A 82 -2.24 -24.41 4.73
C ILE A 82 -0.78 -23.96 4.90
N ASP A 83 -0.01 -23.81 3.82
CA ASP A 83 1.33 -23.20 3.90
C ASP A 83 1.33 -21.72 3.49
N CYS A 84 2.50 -21.10 3.53
CA CYS A 84 2.64 -19.66 3.31
C CYS A 84 2.10 -19.19 1.95
N SER A 85 2.42 -19.90 0.86
CA SER A 85 1.92 -19.54 -0.46
C SER A 85 0.54 -20.12 -0.76
N GLY A 86 0.14 -21.20 -0.08
CA GLY A 86 -1.24 -21.70 -0.05
C GLY A 86 -2.20 -20.67 0.56
N LEU A 87 -1.79 -20.00 1.64
CA LEU A 87 -2.54 -18.91 2.28
C LEU A 87 -2.80 -17.78 1.29
N VAL A 88 -1.74 -17.29 0.64
CA VAL A 88 -1.84 -16.22 -0.35
C VAL A 88 -2.78 -16.63 -1.49
N ARG A 89 -2.58 -17.83 -2.03
CA ARG A 89 -3.41 -18.32 -3.14
C ARG A 89 -4.88 -18.47 -2.75
N TYR A 90 -5.17 -18.96 -1.55
CA TYR A 90 -6.52 -19.07 -1.01
C TYR A 90 -7.16 -17.68 -0.87
N VAL A 91 -6.50 -16.73 -0.20
CA VAL A 91 -7.03 -15.39 0.03
C VAL A 91 -7.36 -14.68 -1.28
N PHE A 92 -6.44 -14.70 -2.26
CA PHE A 92 -6.68 -14.07 -3.56
C PHE A 92 -7.76 -14.77 -4.38
N LYS A 93 -7.91 -16.09 -4.19
CA LYS A 93 -8.97 -16.85 -4.86
C LYS A 93 -10.35 -16.51 -4.27
N GLU A 94 -10.46 -16.46 -2.96
CA GLU A 94 -11.73 -16.18 -2.27
C GLU A 94 -12.13 -14.72 -2.40
N ALA A 95 -11.20 -13.78 -2.15
CA ALA A 95 -11.51 -12.35 -2.23
C ALA A 95 -11.76 -11.91 -3.67
N TRP A 96 -10.87 -12.28 -4.61
CA TRP A 96 -10.86 -11.69 -5.95
C TRP A 96 -11.11 -12.69 -7.08
N GLY A 97 -11.44 -13.94 -6.78
CA GLY A 97 -11.59 -15.00 -7.79
C GLY A 97 -10.29 -15.35 -8.52
N THR A 98 -9.16 -14.75 -8.15
CA THR A 98 -7.91 -14.76 -8.91
C THR A 98 -7.06 -15.96 -8.53
N THR A 99 -6.77 -16.83 -9.51
CA THR A 99 -5.91 -17.99 -9.28
C THR A 99 -4.45 -17.60 -9.43
N LEU A 100 -3.73 -17.54 -8.32
CA LEU A 100 -2.28 -17.28 -8.32
C LEU A 100 -1.45 -18.58 -8.47
N PRO A 101 -0.17 -18.47 -8.89
CA PRO A 101 0.79 -19.57 -8.84
C PRO A 101 0.96 -20.14 -7.43
N ARG A 102 1.43 -21.39 -7.35
CA ARG A 102 1.39 -22.15 -6.10
C ARG A 102 2.53 -21.82 -5.16
N THR A 103 3.73 -21.56 -5.68
CA THR A 103 4.93 -21.42 -4.85
C THR A 103 5.25 -19.96 -4.56
N SER A 104 5.87 -19.71 -3.40
CA SER A 104 6.36 -18.37 -3.04
C SER A 104 7.35 -17.81 -4.06
N LEU A 105 8.15 -18.66 -4.70
CA LEU A 105 9.09 -18.24 -5.75
C LEU A 105 8.35 -17.77 -7.01
N GLU A 106 7.32 -18.49 -7.45
CA GLU A 106 6.52 -18.05 -8.60
C GLU A 106 5.75 -16.77 -8.28
N LEU A 107 5.15 -16.68 -7.09
CA LEU A 107 4.47 -15.46 -6.61
C LEU A 107 5.41 -14.25 -6.64
N SER A 108 6.69 -14.43 -6.32
CA SER A 108 7.69 -13.35 -6.37
C SER A 108 7.96 -12.81 -7.77
N ARG A 109 7.39 -13.40 -8.82
CA ARG A 109 7.49 -12.97 -10.23
C ARG A 109 6.19 -12.40 -10.78
N VAL A 110 5.12 -12.40 -9.99
CA VAL A 110 3.80 -11.89 -10.38
C VAL A 110 3.64 -10.46 -9.89
N GLY A 111 3.06 -9.61 -10.74
CA GLY A 111 2.74 -8.23 -10.40
C GLY A 111 3.96 -7.29 -10.39
N GLN A 112 3.75 -6.10 -9.85
CA GLN A 112 4.74 -5.03 -9.81
C GLN A 112 5.69 -5.21 -8.61
N SER A 113 6.98 -4.92 -8.79
CA SER A 113 7.93 -4.81 -7.67
C SER A 113 7.62 -3.57 -6.84
N VAL A 114 7.63 -3.70 -5.51
CA VAL A 114 7.36 -2.57 -4.59
C VAL A 114 8.52 -2.40 -3.61
N GLY A 115 8.92 -1.15 -3.37
CA GLY A 115 9.87 -0.80 -2.32
C GLY A 115 9.30 -1.05 -0.92
N ARG A 116 10.16 -1.23 0.08
CA ARG A 116 9.70 -1.47 1.46
C ARG A 116 8.92 -0.27 2.03
N ASP A 117 9.35 0.92 1.65
CA ASP A 117 8.78 2.23 1.97
C ASP A 117 7.50 2.54 1.17
N GLU A 118 7.21 1.78 0.12
CA GLU A 118 6.02 1.93 -0.73
C GLU A 118 4.95 0.87 -0.44
N LEU A 119 5.15 0.06 0.59
CA LEU A 119 4.24 -1.03 0.96
C LEU A 119 2.86 -0.49 1.30
N GLN A 120 1.85 -1.11 0.72
CA GLN A 120 0.45 -0.83 0.98
C GLN A 120 -0.30 -2.11 1.32
N PRO A 121 -1.35 -2.05 2.16
CA PRO A 121 -2.09 -3.25 2.56
C PRO A 121 -2.57 -4.05 1.34
N GLY A 122 -2.45 -5.38 1.40
CA GLY A 122 -2.67 -6.29 0.27
C GLY A 122 -1.42 -6.65 -0.52
N ASP A 123 -0.32 -5.90 -0.39
CA ASP A 123 0.96 -6.27 -1.01
C ASP A 123 1.50 -7.59 -0.43
N LEU A 124 2.15 -8.38 -1.29
CA LEU A 124 2.85 -9.58 -0.87
C LEU A 124 4.25 -9.20 -0.37
N VAL A 125 4.60 -9.67 0.82
CA VAL A 125 5.94 -9.48 1.42
C VAL A 125 6.68 -10.81 1.47
N PHE A 126 7.94 -10.82 1.05
CA PHE A 126 8.72 -12.04 0.90
C PHE A 126 9.94 -12.07 1.82
N TYR A 127 10.30 -13.30 2.23
CA TYR A 127 11.42 -13.53 3.14
C TYR A 127 12.25 -14.76 2.77
N ASN A 128 13.52 -14.78 3.21
CA ASN A 128 14.48 -15.89 3.01
C ASN A 128 14.62 -16.84 4.22
N THR A 129 13.50 -17.25 4.83
CA THR A 129 13.46 -18.14 6.02
C THR A 129 14.15 -19.51 5.84
N MET A 130 14.30 -19.99 4.61
CA MET A 130 14.95 -21.26 4.28
C MET A 130 16.31 -21.07 3.60
N ARG A 131 17.00 -19.95 3.88
CA ARG A 131 18.34 -19.62 3.32
C ARG A 131 18.39 -19.57 1.79
N ARG A 132 17.25 -19.33 1.15
CA ARG A 132 17.12 -19.08 -0.30
C ARG A 132 16.12 -17.95 -0.52
N ASN A 133 16.26 -17.25 -1.64
CA ASN A 133 15.38 -16.13 -1.96
C ASN A 133 13.92 -16.57 -2.06
N TYR A 134 13.02 -15.73 -1.53
CA TYR A 134 11.57 -15.88 -1.64
C TYR A 134 11.07 -17.23 -1.13
N SER A 135 11.66 -17.72 -0.03
CA SER A 135 11.27 -19.01 0.57
C SER A 135 10.02 -18.93 1.44
N HIS A 136 9.57 -17.71 1.75
CA HIS A 136 8.39 -17.44 2.54
C HIS A 136 7.65 -16.23 1.97
N VAL A 137 6.34 -16.21 2.15
CA VAL A 137 5.49 -15.09 1.73
C VAL A 137 4.40 -14.83 2.78
N GLY A 138 3.94 -13.59 2.85
CA GLY A 138 2.73 -13.20 3.59
C GLY A 138 2.06 -12.00 2.92
N ILE A 139 0.91 -11.61 3.45
CA ILE A 139 0.12 -10.47 2.97
C ILE A 139 0.31 -9.32 3.96
N TYR A 140 0.75 -8.16 3.45
CA TYR A 140 0.92 -6.95 4.25
C TYR A 140 -0.44 -6.38 4.65
N LEU A 141 -0.57 -5.97 5.91
CA LEU A 141 -1.82 -5.46 6.47
C LEU A 141 -1.76 -3.95 6.78
N GLY A 142 -0.61 -3.31 6.56
CA GLY A 142 -0.34 -1.97 7.09
C GLY A 142 0.42 -2.00 8.41
N ASP A 143 0.93 -0.84 8.84
CA ASP A 143 1.61 -0.64 10.13
C ASP A 143 2.72 -1.65 10.45
N ASN A 144 3.53 -2.00 9.44
CA ASN A 144 4.58 -3.02 9.55
C ASN A 144 4.05 -4.41 9.97
N LYS A 145 2.76 -4.69 9.82
CA LYS A 145 2.17 -5.99 10.12
C LYS A 145 1.91 -6.77 8.85
N PHE A 146 2.04 -8.08 8.95
CA PHE A 146 1.70 -9.00 7.86
C PHE A 146 1.16 -10.30 8.43
N ILE A 147 0.22 -10.90 7.69
CA ILE A 147 -0.35 -12.21 8.00
C ILE A 147 0.31 -13.29 7.16
N HIS A 148 0.59 -14.43 7.78
CA HIS A 148 1.28 -15.53 7.13
C HIS A 148 1.02 -16.87 7.83
N ALA A 149 1.27 -17.97 7.10
CA ALA A 149 1.34 -19.31 7.66
C ALA A 149 2.84 -19.66 7.91
N PRO A 150 3.32 -19.66 9.16
CA PRO A 150 4.74 -19.53 9.51
C PRO A 150 5.61 -20.79 9.27
N SER A 151 5.20 -21.94 9.80
CA SER A 151 5.98 -23.20 9.75
C SER A 151 5.20 -24.34 10.41
N THR A 152 5.65 -25.59 10.22
CA THR A 152 5.10 -26.78 10.87
C THR A 152 4.97 -26.60 12.38
N GLY A 153 3.87 -27.13 12.94
CA GLY A 153 3.54 -27.04 14.37
C GLY A 153 3.00 -25.68 14.82
N LYS A 154 2.80 -24.74 13.91
CA LYS A 154 2.26 -23.41 14.19
C LYS A 154 1.01 -23.15 13.36
N THR A 155 0.32 -22.06 13.68
CA THR A 155 -0.91 -21.62 13.01
C THR A 155 -0.70 -20.31 12.27
N VAL A 156 -1.60 -20.01 11.34
CA VAL A 156 -1.70 -18.70 10.68
C VAL A 156 -1.85 -17.62 11.74
N ARG A 157 -1.04 -16.56 11.63
CA ARG A 157 -1.03 -15.43 12.57
C ARG A 157 -0.50 -14.16 11.91
N ILE A 158 -0.55 -13.07 12.68
CA ILE A 158 0.03 -11.78 12.30
C ILE A 158 1.36 -11.60 13.04
N ASP A 159 2.41 -11.26 12.29
CA ASP A 159 3.72 -10.90 12.84
C ASP A 159 4.07 -9.45 12.45
N ASN A 160 5.00 -8.83 13.19
CA ASN A 160 5.53 -7.50 12.89
C ASN A 160 6.86 -7.60 12.12
N MET A 161 6.95 -6.92 10.99
CA MET A 161 8.12 -6.86 10.09
C MET A 161 9.36 -6.23 10.74
N GLU A 162 9.19 -5.38 11.75
CA GLU A 162 10.29 -4.75 12.49
C GLU A 162 10.97 -5.68 13.49
N LEU A 163 10.37 -6.84 13.80
CA LEU A 163 11.05 -7.86 14.59
C LEU A 163 12.34 -8.28 13.88
N LYS A 164 13.46 -8.33 14.62
CA LYS A 164 14.80 -8.63 14.09
C LYS A 164 14.81 -9.82 13.14
N TYR A 165 14.06 -10.88 13.46
CA TYR A 165 13.96 -12.08 12.64
C TYR A 165 13.41 -11.79 11.23
N TRP A 166 12.32 -11.02 11.12
CA TRP A 166 11.68 -10.68 9.85
C TRP A 166 12.42 -9.57 9.11
N LYS A 167 12.85 -8.53 9.83
CA LYS A 167 13.61 -7.41 9.29
C LYS A 167 14.87 -7.85 8.55
N THR A 168 15.61 -8.80 9.12
CA THR A 168 16.85 -9.34 8.50
C THR A 168 16.60 -10.30 7.34
N ARG A 169 15.37 -10.81 7.19
CA ARG A 169 15.02 -11.81 6.18
C ARG A 169 14.21 -11.26 5.03
N PHE A 170 13.70 -10.03 5.15
CA PHE A 170 12.92 -9.37 4.12
C PHE A 170 13.76 -9.27 2.85
N ASN A 171 13.23 -9.81 1.75
CA ASN A 171 13.98 -9.89 0.50
C ASN A 171 13.15 -9.55 -0.74
N GLY A 172 11.98 -8.92 -0.57
CA GLY A 172 11.21 -8.32 -1.66
C GLY A 172 9.73 -8.15 -1.34
N ALA A 173 9.04 -7.39 -2.20
CA ALA A 173 7.59 -7.22 -2.15
C ALA A 173 6.98 -7.14 -3.56
N ARG A 174 5.71 -7.54 -3.68
CA ARG A 174 4.94 -7.50 -4.93
C ARG A 174 3.53 -6.96 -4.73
N ARG A 175 3.10 -6.08 -5.63
CA ARG A 175 1.71 -5.63 -5.74
C ARG A 175 1.03 -6.34 -6.90
N ILE A 176 -0.10 -6.97 -6.61
CA ILE A 176 -0.91 -7.67 -7.61
C ILE A 176 -2.10 -6.79 -7.93
N THR A 177 -2.17 -6.32 -9.18
CA THR A 177 -3.31 -5.60 -9.76
C THR A 177 -3.93 -6.49 -10.84
N SER A 178 -5.06 -7.14 -10.59
CA SER A 178 -5.70 -7.97 -11.62
C SER A 178 -6.48 -7.08 -12.61
N PRO A 179 -6.34 -7.26 -13.94
CA PRO A 179 -7.18 -6.58 -14.92
C PRO A 179 -8.67 -6.92 -14.82
N GLY A 180 -9.01 -8.15 -14.40
CA GLY A 180 -10.40 -8.59 -14.25
C GLY A 180 -11.15 -7.90 -13.09
N GLU A 181 -10.39 -7.28 -12.20
CA GLU A 181 -10.86 -6.55 -11.03
C GLU A 181 -11.41 -5.18 -11.41
N LYS A 182 -10.73 -4.49 -12.34
CA LYS A 182 -11.25 -3.24 -12.92
C LYS A 182 -12.60 -3.50 -13.58
N GLN A 183 -12.73 -4.60 -14.33
CA GLN A 183 -13.94 -4.94 -15.06
C GLN A 183 -15.11 -5.32 -14.14
N ARG A 184 -14.86 -6.12 -13.08
CA ARG A 184 -15.89 -6.44 -12.08
C ARG A 184 -16.32 -5.21 -11.30
N PHE A 185 -15.38 -4.37 -10.89
CA PHE A 185 -15.67 -3.16 -10.15
C PHE A 185 -16.44 -2.14 -11.00
N ASP A 186 -16.01 -1.91 -12.24
CA ASP A 186 -16.73 -1.05 -13.18
C ASP A 186 -18.18 -1.56 -13.35
N ALA A 187 -18.39 -2.89 -13.45
CA ALA A 187 -19.72 -3.48 -13.55
C ALA A 187 -20.57 -3.36 -12.26
N GLU A 188 -19.98 -3.60 -11.09
CA GLU A 188 -20.66 -3.49 -9.78
C GLU A 188 -21.01 -2.03 -9.47
N LYS A 189 -20.10 -1.10 -9.76
CA LYS A 189 -20.31 0.35 -9.63
C LYS A 189 -21.50 0.82 -10.46
N GLU A 190 -21.58 0.42 -11.73
CA GLU A 190 -22.72 0.76 -12.59
C GLU A 190 -24.03 0.16 -12.05
N LYS A 191 -24.00 -1.07 -11.53
CA LYS A 191 -25.18 -1.71 -10.92
C LYS A 191 -25.68 -0.94 -9.69
N ILE A 192 -24.78 -0.51 -8.82
CA ILE A 192 -25.10 0.27 -7.62
C ILE A 192 -25.62 1.66 -8.01
N LEU A 193 -24.95 2.35 -8.95
CA LEU A 193 -25.38 3.65 -9.44
C LEU A 193 -26.76 3.58 -10.10
N GLN A 194 -27.06 2.49 -10.82
CA GLN A 194 -28.38 2.28 -11.39
C GLN A 194 -29.44 2.11 -10.29
N ALA A 195 -29.18 1.30 -9.26
CA ALA A 195 -30.10 1.12 -8.13
C ALA A 195 -30.43 2.46 -7.43
N PHE A 196 -29.43 3.33 -7.23
CA PHE A 196 -29.68 4.66 -6.66
C PHE A 196 -30.47 5.59 -7.59
N ARG A 197 -30.34 5.46 -8.91
CA ARG A 197 -31.14 6.23 -9.88
C ARG A 197 -32.59 5.79 -9.88
N ASP A 198 -32.82 4.49 -9.76
CA ASP A 198 -34.15 3.89 -9.74
C ASP A 198 -34.90 4.30 -8.45
N ASP A 199 -34.24 4.30 -7.29
CA ASP A 199 -34.81 4.73 -6.00
C ASP A 199 -35.09 6.25 -5.90
N ALA A 200 -34.40 7.08 -6.69
CA ALA A 200 -34.58 8.53 -6.69
C ALA A 200 -35.68 9.02 -7.67
N GLY A 201 -36.26 8.10 -8.45
CA GLY A 201 -37.28 8.36 -9.46
C GLY A 201 -38.73 8.04 -9.05
N GLU A 202 -38.94 7.48 -7.86
CA GLU A 202 -40.25 7.30 -7.21
C GLU A 202 -40.53 8.41 -6.18
#